data_AF-A0A9R0WA07-F1
#
_entry.id   AF-A0A9R0WA07-F1
#
_cell.length_a   1.000
_cell.length_b   1.000
_cell.length_c   1.000
_cell.angle_alpha   90.00
_cell.angle_beta   90.00
_cell.angle_gamma   90.00
#
_symmetry.space_group_name_H-M   'P 1'
#
loop_
_entity.id
_entity.type
_entity.pdbx_description
1 polymer ?
#
loop_
_entity_poly.entity_id
_entity_poly.type
_entity_poly.pdbx_seq_one_letter_code
_entity_poly.pdbx_strand_id
1 'polypeptide(L)'
;MEKSKVPLLEPAWPPADIDRRSSAGGDESEKEEGLGQRLVEENRKLWAVAGPSICTRFSTFGLTIISQAFIGHIGPTELAAYALVSTVLMRFSIGVLMGMASALETLCGQSYGAKQYHMLGIYLQRSWIILFACAVAMLPIYLFTSPLLVFLGQDPAIFAVAGTIALWYIPIMLSSVWSYTLQMYLQAQSKNAIITYLAFLNFGIHLLLSWLATARFHLGLAGVMGSNIIAVWIPVFGQLVFVFFGGCPQTWTGFSSAAFADLGAAFKLSMSSGVMLCIE
;
A
#
# COMPACT_ATOMS: atom_id res chain seq x y z
N MET A 1 52.72 18.59 -37.42
CA MET A 1 53.52 17.72 -36.53
C MET A 1 53.49 18.37 -35.15
N GLU A 2 52.49 17.99 -34.38
CA GLU A 2 52.16 18.56 -33.07
C GLU A 2 52.80 17.69 -31.99
N LYS A 3 53.49 18.31 -31.02
CA LYS A 3 53.81 17.66 -29.74
C LYS A 3 53.59 18.67 -28.62
N SER A 4 52.41 18.57 -28.04
CA SER A 4 52.05 19.01 -26.70
C SER A 4 52.87 18.25 -25.64
N LYS A 5 53.37 18.96 -24.63
CA LYS A 5 53.65 18.42 -23.29
C LYS A 5 53.38 19.51 -22.24
N VAL A 6 52.44 19.17 -21.35
CA VAL A 6 51.95 19.92 -20.19
C VAL A 6 52.98 19.89 -19.05
N PRO A 7 53.15 20.96 -18.24
CA PRO A 7 53.84 20.88 -16.96
C PRO A 7 52.88 20.76 -15.77
N LEU A 8 53.25 19.86 -14.85
CA LEU A 8 52.59 19.47 -13.60
C LEU A 8 52.63 20.58 -12.53
N LEU A 9 51.59 20.58 -11.69
CA LEU A 9 51.47 21.37 -10.46
C LEU A 9 52.30 20.71 -9.34
N GLU A 10 53.25 21.43 -8.74
CA GLU A 10 53.81 21.11 -7.42
C GLU A 10 53.06 21.88 -6.32
N PRO A 11 52.65 21.26 -5.20
CA PRO A 11 52.20 21.99 -4.03
C PRO A 11 53.40 22.31 -3.11
N ALA A 12 53.61 23.60 -2.86
CA ALA A 12 54.55 24.11 -1.86
C ALA A 12 54.02 23.86 -0.44
N TRP A 13 54.81 23.19 0.40
CA TRP A 13 54.58 23.09 1.85
C TRP A 13 55.64 23.92 2.61
N PRO A 14 55.28 24.78 3.57
CA PRO A 14 56.22 25.31 4.55
C PRO A 14 56.23 24.45 5.85
N PRO A 15 57.38 24.35 6.53
CA PRO A 15 57.74 23.22 7.39
C PRO A 15 56.91 23.10 8.68
N ALA A 16 56.84 21.86 9.16
CA ALA A 16 56.17 21.45 10.38
C ALA A 16 56.70 22.20 11.61
N ASP A 17 55.80 22.87 12.32
CA ASP A 17 56.00 23.23 13.72
C ASP A 17 55.36 22.14 14.59
N ILE A 18 56.22 21.32 15.19
CA ILE A 18 55.83 20.29 16.14
C ILE A 18 55.75 21.00 17.49
N ASP A 19 54.55 21.40 17.89
CA ASP A 19 54.25 21.65 19.30
C ASP A 19 53.30 20.57 19.81
N ARG A 20 53.87 19.61 20.54
CA ARG A 20 53.14 18.52 21.21
C ARG A 20 52.41 19.10 22.41
N ARG A 21 51.08 19.18 22.33
CA ARG A 21 50.23 19.12 23.53
C ARG A 21 48.92 18.41 23.27
N SER A 22 48.91 17.11 23.59
CA SER A 22 47.79 16.35 24.16
C SER A 22 46.36 16.79 23.78
N SER A 23 45.82 16.29 22.67
CA SER A 23 44.35 16.23 22.47
C SER A 23 43.86 15.14 21.50
N ALA A 24 44.74 14.30 20.93
CA ALA A 24 44.35 13.33 19.91
C ALA A 24 43.49 12.14 20.40
N GLY A 25 43.25 12.02 21.71
CA GLY A 25 42.34 11.01 22.28
C GLY A 25 40.93 11.53 22.61
N GLY A 26 40.68 12.83 22.44
CA GLY A 26 39.37 13.45 22.71
C GLY A 26 38.52 13.66 21.45
N ASP A 27 39.16 13.91 20.30
CA ASP A 27 38.42 14.26 19.07
C ASP A 27 37.84 13.03 18.34
N GLU A 28 38.43 11.84 18.50
CA GLU A 28 37.85 10.59 17.98
C GLU A 28 36.72 10.07 18.88
N SER A 29 36.86 10.16 20.20
CA SER A 29 35.81 9.73 21.14
C SER A 29 34.61 10.68 21.17
N GLU A 30 34.81 12.00 21.08
CA GLU A 30 33.72 12.97 20.93
C GLU A 30 33.02 12.84 19.56
N LYS A 31 33.75 12.50 18.48
CA LYS A 31 33.15 12.18 17.18
C LYS A 31 32.39 10.86 17.18
N GLU A 32 32.90 9.81 17.85
CA GLU A 32 32.21 8.54 18.01
C GLU A 32 30.96 8.65 18.90
N GLU A 33 31.02 9.39 20.01
CA GLU A 33 29.86 9.69 20.86
C GLU A 33 28.81 10.51 20.10
N GLY A 34 29.25 11.51 19.32
CA GLY A 34 28.39 12.31 18.45
C GLY A 34 27.76 11.50 17.31
N LEU A 35 28.49 10.54 16.73
CA LEU A 35 27.98 9.64 15.70
C LEU A 35 26.98 8.64 16.30
N GLY A 36 27.27 8.06 17.46
CA GLY A 36 26.39 7.12 18.16
C GLY A 36 25.05 7.76 18.54
N GLN A 37 25.07 8.98 19.08
CA GLN A 37 23.85 9.72 19.40
C GLN A 37 23.02 10.05 18.15
N ARG A 38 23.66 10.45 17.05
CA ARG A 38 22.99 10.67 15.76
C ARG A 38 22.38 9.38 15.21
N LEU A 39 23.09 8.26 15.29
CA LEU A 39 22.59 6.96 14.85
C LEU A 39 21.38 6.51 15.67
N VAL A 40 21.40 6.71 17.00
CA VAL A 40 20.25 6.41 17.86
C VAL A 40 19.05 7.29 17.51
N GLU A 41 19.27 8.58 17.25
CA GLU A 41 18.21 9.50 16.89
C GLU A 41 17.58 9.18 15.51
N GLU A 42 18.41 8.89 14.51
CA GLU A 42 17.95 8.46 13.19
C GLU A 42 17.24 7.10 13.26
N ASN A 43 17.77 6.14 14.02
CA ASN A 43 17.12 4.85 14.24
C ASN A 43 15.75 5.01 14.93
N ARG A 44 15.63 5.92 15.90
CA ARG A 44 14.35 6.24 16.55
C ARG A 44 13.34 6.79 15.55
N LYS A 45 13.75 7.71 14.67
CA LYS A 45 12.88 8.26 13.61
C LYS A 45 12.46 7.16 12.62
N LEU A 46 13.39 6.29 12.24
CA LEU A 46 13.11 5.16 11.35
C LEU A 46 12.06 4.22 11.97
N TRP A 47 12.24 3.84 13.25
CA TRP A 47 11.29 2.97 13.95
C TRP A 47 9.91 3.58 14.14
N ALA A 48 9.81 4.90 14.30
CA ALA A 48 8.53 5.60 14.37
C ALA A 48 7.69 5.45 13.07
N VAL A 49 8.32 5.17 11.93
CA VAL A 49 7.65 4.93 10.65
C VAL A 49 7.57 3.43 10.34
N ALA A 50 8.67 2.69 10.53
CA ALA A 50 8.79 1.28 10.19
C ALA A 50 7.93 0.39 11.09
N GLY A 51 7.90 0.64 12.40
CA GLY A 51 7.13 -0.17 13.36
C GLY A 51 5.64 -0.24 13.01
N PRO A 52 4.94 0.90 12.88
CA PRO A 52 3.54 0.92 12.44
C PRO A 52 3.31 0.24 11.08
N SER A 53 4.24 0.42 10.14
CA SER A 53 4.16 -0.20 8.81
C SER A 53 4.27 -1.73 8.88
N ILE A 54 5.17 -2.28 9.71
CA ILE A 54 5.32 -3.72 9.93
C ILE A 54 4.04 -4.30 10.55
N CYS A 55 3.51 -3.66 11.61
CA CYS A 55 2.26 -4.10 12.23
C CYS A 55 1.09 -4.10 11.23
N THR A 56 0.98 -3.05 10.41
CA THR A 56 -0.04 -2.95 9.37
C THR A 56 0.08 -4.09 8.35
N ARG A 57 1.30 -4.36 7.86
CA ARG A 57 1.56 -5.46 6.91
C ARG A 57 1.24 -6.82 7.51
N PHE A 58 1.64 -7.05 8.76
CA PHE A 58 1.33 -8.28 9.49
C PHE A 58 -0.19 -8.49 9.60
N SER A 59 -0.94 -7.48 10.04
CA SER A 59 -2.39 -7.57 10.15
C SER A 59 -3.05 -7.83 8.80
N THR A 60 -2.68 -7.10 7.76
CA THR A 60 -3.26 -7.27 6.41
C THR A 60 -2.94 -8.64 5.81
N PHE A 61 -1.71 -9.13 5.96
CA PHE A 61 -1.36 -10.49 5.54
C PHE A 61 -2.14 -11.54 6.35
N GLY A 62 -2.28 -11.31 7.65
CA GLY A 62 -3.05 -12.16 8.55
C GLY A 62 -4.51 -12.33 8.13
N LEU A 63 -5.17 -11.29 7.58
CA LEU A 63 -6.54 -11.42 7.02
C LEU A 63 -6.61 -12.48 5.93
N THR A 64 -5.60 -12.52 5.05
CA THR A 64 -5.53 -13.49 3.96
C THR A 64 -5.38 -14.91 4.51
N ILE A 65 -4.51 -15.09 5.52
CA ILE A 65 -4.30 -16.38 6.19
C ILE A 65 -5.57 -16.85 6.89
N ILE A 66 -6.29 -15.96 7.59
CA ILE A 66 -7.57 -16.28 8.25
C ILE A 66 -8.58 -16.78 7.21
N SER A 67 -8.81 -16.01 6.14
CA SER A 67 -9.77 -16.38 5.10
C SER A 67 -9.40 -17.73 4.45
N GLN A 68 -8.12 -17.92 4.12
CA GLN A 68 -7.64 -19.19 3.55
C GLN A 68 -7.81 -20.37 4.51
N ALA A 69 -7.50 -20.20 5.80
CA ALA A 69 -7.65 -21.25 6.79
C ALA A 69 -9.12 -21.67 6.95
N PHE A 70 -10.06 -20.71 7.00
CA PHE A 70 -11.48 -21.03 7.08
C PHE A 70 -12.02 -21.65 5.79
N ILE A 71 -11.57 -21.21 4.61
CA ILE A 71 -11.94 -21.84 3.34
C ILE A 71 -11.39 -23.27 3.26
N GLY A 72 -10.16 -23.50 3.72
CA GLY A 72 -9.57 -24.84 3.77
C GLY A 72 -10.33 -25.83 4.64
N HIS A 73 -10.98 -25.37 5.72
CA HIS A 73 -11.85 -26.21 6.53
C HIS A 73 -13.20 -26.55 5.87
N ILE A 74 -13.65 -25.75 4.89
CA ILE A 74 -14.89 -26.04 4.15
C ILE A 74 -14.66 -27.22 3.22
N GLY A 75 -13.57 -27.19 2.46
CA GLY A 75 -13.24 -28.29 1.56
C GLY A 75 -12.07 -27.99 0.62
N PRO A 76 -11.46 -29.05 0.05
CA PRO A 76 -10.34 -28.91 -0.87
C PRO A 76 -10.74 -28.21 -2.18
N THR A 77 -11.98 -28.40 -2.65
CA THR A 77 -12.49 -27.79 -3.89
C THR A 77 -12.62 -26.27 -3.75
N GLU A 78 -13.19 -25.81 -2.63
CA GLU A 78 -13.35 -24.39 -2.32
C GLU A 78 -12.00 -23.71 -2.14
N LEU A 79 -11.06 -24.39 -1.46
CA LEU A 79 -9.70 -23.89 -1.30
C LEU A 79 -8.96 -23.79 -2.63
N ALA A 80 -9.06 -24.79 -3.49
CA ALA A 80 -8.45 -24.77 -4.82
C ALA A 80 -9.04 -23.64 -5.69
N ALA A 81 -10.36 -23.51 -5.71
CA ALA A 81 -11.05 -22.43 -6.41
C ALA A 81 -10.66 -21.04 -5.87
N TYR A 82 -10.61 -20.88 -4.55
CA TYR A 82 -10.18 -19.62 -3.91
C TYR A 82 -8.72 -19.29 -4.26
N ALA A 83 -7.82 -20.25 -4.16
CA ALA A 83 -6.41 -20.07 -4.50
C ALA A 83 -6.26 -19.65 -5.97
N LEU A 84 -6.98 -20.30 -6.88
CA LEU A 84 -6.96 -19.95 -8.31
C LEU A 84 -7.45 -18.51 -8.54
N VAL A 85 -8.61 -18.15 -8.01
CA VAL A 85 -9.17 -16.79 -8.21
C VAL A 85 -8.30 -15.73 -7.55
N SER A 86 -7.83 -15.98 -6.33
CA SER A 86 -7.01 -15.02 -5.58
C SER A 86 -5.63 -14.81 -6.20
N THR A 87 -4.98 -15.85 -6.71
CA THR A 87 -3.63 -15.75 -7.29
C THR A 87 -3.60 -15.16 -8.69
N VAL A 88 -4.63 -15.40 -9.51
CA VAL A 88 -4.67 -14.92 -10.89
C VAL A 88 -5.47 -13.62 -11.00
N LEU A 89 -6.76 -13.65 -10.66
CA LEU A 89 -7.67 -12.53 -10.93
C LEU A 89 -7.46 -11.40 -9.93
N MET A 90 -7.43 -11.73 -8.64
CA MET A 90 -7.29 -10.72 -7.60
C MET A 90 -5.90 -10.08 -7.64
N ARG A 91 -4.81 -10.85 -7.74
CA ARG A 91 -3.46 -10.25 -7.82
C ARG A 91 -3.31 -9.33 -9.02
N PHE A 92 -3.90 -9.68 -10.17
CA PHE A 92 -3.85 -8.81 -11.35
C PHE A 92 -4.56 -7.48 -11.10
N SER A 93 -5.84 -7.49 -10.73
CA SER A 93 -6.63 -6.26 -10.56
C SER A 93 -6.12 -5.39 -9.40
N ILE A 94 -5.81 -6.02 -8.26
CA ILE A 94 -5.26 -5.34 -7.09
C ILE A 94 -3.87 -4.79 -7.40
N GLY A 95 -3.03 -5.52 -8.12
CA GLY A 95 -1.71 -5.06 -8.56
C GLY A 95 -1.82 -3.78 -9.39
N VAL A 96 -2.71 -3.75 -10.39
CA VAL A 96 -2.92 -2.55 -11.21
C VAL A 96 -3.40 -1.39 -10.33
N LEU A 97 -4.43 -1.60 -9.50
CA LEU A 97 -4.99 -0.54 -8.66
C LEU A 97 -3.99 -0.01 -7.63
N MET A 98 -3.22 -0.89 -7.00
CA MET A 98 -2.17 -0.53 -6.05
C MET A 98 -1.05 0.26 -6.75
N GLY A 99 -0.63 -0.15 -7.95
CA GLY A 99 0.39 0.58 -8.70
C GLY A 99 -0.10 1.92 -9.23
N MET A 100 -1.36 2.03 -9.65
CA MET A 100 -1.94 3.32 -9.98
C MET A 100 -2.05 4.25 -8.76
N ALA A 101 -2.30 3.69 -7.57
CA ALA A 101 -2.33 4.42 -6.31
C ALA A 101 -0.94 4.87 -5.83
N SER A 102 0.15 4.18 -6.16
CA SER A 102 1.50 4.59 -5.73
C SER A 102 1.94 5.93 -6.34
N ALA A 103 1.40 6.29 -7.52
CA ALA A 103 1.58 7.62 -8.08
C ALA A 103 1.00 8.72 -7.16
N LEU A 104 -0.11 8.45 -6.47
CA LEU A 104 -0.69 9.36 -5.47
C LEU A 104 0.27 9.54 -4.29
N GLU A 105 0.88 8.47 -3.79
CA GLU A 105 1.85 8.53 -2.69
C GLU A 105 2.99 9.50 -3.02
N THR A 106 3.55 9.39 -4.22
CA THR A 106 4.62 10.27 -4.70
C THR A 106 4.16 11.73 -4.79
N LEU A 107 3.01 11.99 -5.42
CA LEU A 107 2.47 13.35 -5.57
C LEU A 107 2.13 13.99 -4.22
N CYS A 108 1.51 13.22 -3.31
CA CYS A 108 1.20 13.66 -1.96
C CYS A 108 2.47 13.92 -1.16
N GLY A 109 3.47 13.03 -1.21
CA GLY A 109 4.74 13.20 -0.49
C GLY A 109 5.51 14.44 -0.95
N GLN A 110 5.62 14.65 -2.27
CA GLN A 110 6.26 15.84 -2.84
C GLN A 110 5.52 17.12 -2.44
N SER A 111 4.19 17.14 -2.55
CA SER A 111 3.38 18.32 -2.24
C SER A 111 3.34 18.63 -0.75
N TYR A 112 3.35 17.58 0.10
CA TYR A 112 3.42 17.74 1.55
C TYR A 112 4.77 18.33 1.97
N GLY A 113 5.88 17.84 1.40
CA GLY A 113 7.21 18.41 1.61
C GLY A 113 7.34 19.85 1.13
N ALA A 114 6.71 20.19 0.00
CA ALA A 114 6.62 21.55 -0.53
C ALA A 114 5.59 22.45 0.18
N LYS A 115 4.95 21.96 1.26
CA LYS A 115 3.90 22.65 2.05
C LYS A 115 2.65 23.04 1.25
N GLN A 116 2.41 22.40 0.10
CA GLN A 116 1.21 22.58 -0.72
C GLN A 116 0.07 21.67 -0.23
N TYR A 117 -0.33 21.82 1.04
CA TYR A 117 -1.26 20.89 1.71
C TYR A 117 -2.62 20.76 1.02
N HIS A 118 -3.16 21.85 0.47
CA HIS A 118 -4.47 21.84 -0.20
C HIS A 118 -4.52 20.90 -1.42
N MET A 119 -3.38 20.66 -2.09
CA MET A 119 -3.32 19.80 -3.26
C MET A 119 -3.52 18.33 -2.93
N LEU A 120 -3.19 17.89 -1.72
CA LEU A 120 -3.29 16.47 -1.34
C LEU A 120 -4.73 15.97 -1.42
N GLY A 121 -5.70 16.75 -0.91
CA GLY A 121 -7.12 16.40 -1.01
C GLY A 121 -7.63 16.35 -2.45
N ILE A 122 -7.13 17.24 -3.31
CA ILE A 122 -7.46 17.26 -4.74
C ILE A 122 -6.90 16.02 -5.44
N TYR A 123 -5.64 15.65 -5.16
CA TYR A 123 -5.06 14.43 -5.71
C TYR A 123 -5.77 13.18 -5.24
N LEU A 124 -6.14 13.10 -3.95
CA LEU A 124 -6.92 11.99 -3.42
C LEU A 124 -8.25 11.81 -4.19
N GLN A 125 -9.00 12.90 -4.38
CA GLN A 125 -10.26 12.87 -5.13
C GLN A 125 -10.05 12.48 -6.60
N ARG A 126 -9.02 13.04 -7.23
CA ARG A 126 -8.64 12.71 -8.62
C ARG A 126 -8.30 11.22 -8.77
N SER A 127 -7.54 10.68 -7.83
CA SER A 127 -7.21 9.26 -7.78
C SER A 127 -8.44 8.39 -7.57
N TRP A 128 -9.41 8.78 -6.72
CA TRP A 128 -10.68 8.05 -6.60
C TRP A 128 -11.41 7.96 -7.93
N ILE A 129 -11.53 9.05 -8.67
CA ILE A 129 -12.19 9.07 -9.98
C ILE A 129 -11.49 8.10 -10.94
N ILE A 130 -10.17 8.22 -11.07
CA ILE A 130 -9.38 7.42 -12.02
C ILE A 130 -9.39 5.94 -11.65
N LEU A 131 -9.11 5.60 -10.39
CA LEU A 131 -9.04 4.21 -9.96
C LEU A 131 -10.41 3.54 -9.92
N PHE A 132 -11.48 4.29 -9.59
CA PHE A 132 -12.84 3.75 -9.68
C PHE A 132 -13.22 3.42 -11.12
N ALA A 133 -12.92 4.31 -12.08
CA ALA A 133 -13.14 4.03 -13.50
C ALA A 133 -12.34 2.80 -13.97
N CYS A 134 -11.08 2.66 -13.51
CA CYS A 134 -10.24 1.50 -13.80
C CYS A 134 -10.83 0.21 -13.19
N ALA A 135 -11.26 0.24 -11.92
CA ALA A 135 -11.89 -0.90 -11.26
C ALA A 135 -13.18 -1.32 -11.98
N VAL A 136 -14.01 -0.37 -12.42
CA VAL A 136 -15.21 -0.65 -13.22
C VAL A 136 -14.83 -1.31 -14.56
N ALA A 137 -13.78 -0.82 -15.24
CA ALA A 137 -13.29 -1.42 -16.49
C ALA A 137 -12.77 -2.85 -16.30
N MET A 138 -12.36 -3.24 -15.09
CA MET A 138 -11.91 -4.60 -14.75
C MET A 138 -13.03 -5.57 -14.36
N LEU A 139 -14.27 -5.10 -14.14
CA LEU A 139 -15.41 -5.97 -13.79
C LEU A 139 -15.59 -7.18 -14.72
N PRO A 140 -15.42 -7.07 -16.06
CA PRO A 140 -15.54 -8.22 -16.94
C PRO A 140 -14.68 -9.42 -16.54
N ILE A 141 -13.48 -9.20 -15.99
CA ILE A 141 -12.57 -10.28 -15.55
C ILE A 141 -13.25 -11.18 -14.49
N TYR A 142 -14.05 -10.58 -13.61
CA TYR A 142 -14.79 -11.29 -12.56
C TYR A 142 -16.11 -11.88 -13.06
N LEU A 143 -16.83 -11.15 -13.90
CA LEU A 143 -18.12 -11.60 -14.44
C LEU A 143 -17.96 -12.80 -15.38
N PHE A 144 -16.84 -12.86 -16.11
CA PHE A 144 -16.56 -13.93 -17.07
C PHE A 144 -15.60 -15.00 -16.53
N THR A 145 -15.36 -15.06 -15.22
CA THR A 145 -14.43 -16.05 -14.66
C THR A 145 -14.84 -17.49 -14.95
N SER A 146 -16.11 -17.87 -14.72
CA SER A 146 -16.58 -19.23 -15.04
C SER A 146 -16.37 -19.62 -16.52
N PRO A 147 -16.85 -18.85 -17.52
CA PRO A 147 -16.64 -19.23 -18.91
C PRO A 147 -15.16 -19.23 -19.32
N LEU A 148 -14.33 -18.35 -18.75
CA LEU A 148 -12.88 -18.36 -19.00
C LEU A 148 -12.22 -19.64 -18.47
N LEU A 149 -12.58 -20.09 -17.27
CA LEU A 149 -12.01 -21.32 -16.70
C LEU A 149 -12.51 -22.59 -17.41
N VAL A 150 -13.74 -22.59 -17.88
CA VAL A 150 -14.26 -23.64 -18.77
C VAL A 150 -13.44 -23.70 -20.06
N PHE A 151 -13.19 -22.55 -20.69
CA PHE A 151 -12.37 -22.47 -21.90
C PHE A 151 -10.94 -22.99 -21.69
N LEU A 152 -10.36 -22.74 -20.51
CA LEU A 152 -9.03 -23.22 -20.12
C LEU A 152 -9.02 -24.71 -19.71
N GLY A 153 -10.15 -25.42 -19.77
CA GLY A 153 -10.23 -26.85 -19.48
C GLY A 153 -10.09 -27.23 -18.00
N GLN A 154 -10.44 -26.33 -17.08
CA GLN A 154 -10.42 -26.62 -15.64
C GLN A 154 -11.51 -27.62 -15.23
N ASP A 155 -11.31 -28.30 -14.09
CA ASP A 155 -12.25 -29.25 -13.50
C ASP A 155 -13.66 -28.63 -13.33
N PRO A 156 -14.73 -29.33 -13.75
CA PRO A 156 -16.11 -28.88 -13.58
C PRO A 156 -16.52 -28.43 -12.18
N ALA A 157 -16.02 -29.10 -11.14
CA ALA A 157 -16.30 -28.74 -9.76
C ALA A 157 -15.59 -27.44 -9.33
N ILE A 158 -14.43 -27.14 -9.93
CA ILE A 158 -13.61 -25.98 -9.57
C ILE A 158 -14.12 -24.70 -10.25
N PHE A 159 -14.48 -24.73 -11.54
CA PHE A 159 -14.86 -23.50 -12.24
C PHE A 159 -16.16 -22.88 -11.73
N ALA A 160 -17.12 -23.70 -11.26
CA ALA A 160 -18.40 -23.22 -10.74
C ALA A 160 -18.21 -22.47 -9.41
N VAL A 161 -17.40 -23.05 -8.52
CA VAL A 161 -17.03 -22.42 -7.24
C VAL A 161 -16.15 -21.19 -7.48
N ALA A 162 -15.18 -21.26 -8.38
CA ALA A 162 -14.32 -20.14 -8.74
C ALA A 162 -15.11 -18.95 -9.30
N GLY A 163 -16.12 -19.20 -10.14
CA GLY A 163 -17.03 -18.16 -10.61
C GLY A 163 -17.78 -17.47 -9.48
N THR A 164 -18.29 -18.25 -8.53
CA THR A 164 -18.96 -17.70 -7.34
C THR A 164 -18.00 -16.83 -6.52
N ILE A 165 -16.79 -17.33 -6.24
CA ILE A 165 -15.75 -16.58 -5.51
C ILE A 165 -15.36 -15.30 -6.25
N ALA A 166 -15.26 -15.33 -7.57
CA ALA A 166 -14.94 -14.16 -8.38
C ALA A 166 -15.99 -13.04 -8.21
N LEU A 167 -17.28 -13.38 -8.16
CA LEU A 167 -18.33 -12.38 -7.91
C LEU A 167 -18.20 -11.77 -6.51
N TRP A 168 -17.85 -12.57 -5.50
CA TRP A 168 -17.58 -12.07 -4.15
C TRP A 168 -16.35 -11.15 -4.07
N TYR A 169 -15.41 -11.27 -5.02
CA TYR A 169 -14.25 -10.39 -5.10
C TYR A 169 -14.55 -9.01 -5.71
N ILE A 170 -15.67 -8.81 -6.40
CA ILE A 170 -16.06 -7.51 -6.95
C ILE A 170 -16.07 -6.41 -5.87
N PRO A 171 -16.82 -6.55 -4.76
CA PRO A 171 -16.82 -5.53 -3.70
C PRO A 171 -15.45 -5.38 -2.99
N ILE A 172 -14.64 -6.44 -2.97
CA ILE A 172 -13.27 -6.40 -2.42
C ILE A 172 -12.37 -5.56 -3.33
N MET A 173 -12.39 -5.81 -4.64
CA MET A 173 -11.68 -5.01 -5.63
C MET A 173 -12.11 -3.54 -5.55
N LEU A 174 -13.41 -3.26 -5.46
CA LEU A 174 -13.90 -1.88 -5.34
C LEU A 174 -13.37 -1.19 -4.07
N SER A 175 -13.37 -1.87 -2.92
CA SER A 175 -12.83 -1.30 -1.68
C SER A 175 -11.34 -0.90 -1.80
N SER A 176 -10.58 -1.59 -2.65
CA SER A 176 -9.14 -1.36 -2.81
C SER A 176 -8.83 0.05 -3.35
N VAL A 177 -9.75 0.63 -4.13
CA VAL A 177 -9.66 2.02 -4.62
C VAL A 177 -9.49 2.99 -3.46
N TRP A 178 -10.38 2.93 -2.48
CA TRP A 178 -10.33 3.79 -1.31
C TRP A 178 -9.23 3.35 -0.34
N SER A 179 -9.09 2.04 -0.12
CA SER A 179 -8.11 1.51 0.82
C SER A 179 -6.68 1.93 0.47
N TYR A 180 -6.26 1.81 -0.79
CA TYR A 180 -4.91 2.23 -1.19
C TYR A 180 -4.74 3.74 -1.17
N THR A 181 -5.68 4.47 -1.77
CA THR A 181 -5.54 5.92 -1.89
C THR A 181 -5.59 6.63 -0.53
N LEU A 182 -6.44 6.19 0.40
CA LEU A 182 -6.50 6.72 1.77
C LEU A 182 -5.22 6.37 2.54
N GLN A 183 -4.71 5.14 2.41
CA GLN A 183 -3.44 4.76 3.04
C GLN A 183 -2.29 5.63 2.53
N MET A 184 -2.13 5.78 1.22
CA MET A 184 -1.06 6.60 0.63
C MET A 184 -1.20 8.08 1.01
N TYR A 185 -2.42 8.60 1.03
CA TYR A 185 -2.71 9.97 1.47
C TYR A 185 -2.35 10.20 2.94
N LEU A 186 -2.69 9.27 3.83
CA LEU A 186 -2.39 9.37 5.27
C LEU A 186 -0.89 9.11 5.54
N GLN A 187 -0.26 8.18 4.83
CA GLN A 187 1.17 7.87 4.94
C GLN A 187 2.05 9.04 4.52
N ALA A 188 1.71 9.72 3.44
CA ALA A 188 2.41 10.93 2.98
C ALA A 188 2.43 12.06 4.03
N GLN A 189 1.48 12.04 4.98
CA GLN A 189 1.38 13.01 6.08
C GLN A 189 1.93 12.47 7.41
N SER A 190 2.57 11.29 7.39
CA SER A 190 3.03 10.56 8.57
C SER A 190 1.92 10.21 9.59
N LYS A 191 0.66 10.12 9.14
CA LYS A 191 -0.50 9.74 9.97
C LYS A 191 -0.68 8.22 10.02
N ASN A 192 0.41 7.49 10.24
CA ASN A 192 0.42 6.02 10.18
C ASN A 192 -0.30 5.37 11.37
N ALA A 193 -0.38 6.06 12.51
CA ALA A 193 -1.01 5.53 13.72
C ALA A 193 -2.48 5.11 13.50
N ILE A 194 -3.27 5.90 12.77
CA ILE A 194 -4.67 5.55 12.48
C ILE A 194 -4.78 4.33 11.56
N ILE A 195 -3.87 4.22 10.58
CA ILE A 195 -3.81 3.06 9.67
C ILE A 195 -3.53 1.80 10.46
N THR A 196 -2.52 1.83 11.32
CA THR A 196 -2.11 0.67 12.14
C THR A 196 -3.17 0.29 13.15
N TYR A 197 -3.79 1.26 13.83
CA TYR A 197 -4.88 1.01 14.76
C TYR A 197 -6.06 0.31 14.07
N LEU A 198 -6.51 0.84 12.94
CA LEU A 198 -7.60 0.24 12.16
C LEU A 198 -7.22 -1.15 11.63
N ALA A 199 -5.98 -1.36 11.20
CA ALA A 199 -5.51 -2.66 10.71
C ALA A 199 -5.54 -3.72 11.82
N PHE A 200 -5.07 -3.40 13.03
CA PHE A 200 -5.07 -4.35 14.15
C PHE A 200 -6.48 -4.63 14.68
N LEU A 201 -7.31 -3.58 14.80
CA LEU A 201 -8.73 -3.73 15.16
C LEU A 201 -9.45 -4.63 14.15
N ASN A 202 -9.24 -4.36 12.86
CA ASN A 202 -9.85 -5.12 11.78
C ASN A 202 -9.38 -6.58 11.74
N PHE A 203 -8.11 -6.85 12.06
CA PHE A 203 -7.59 -8.22 12.17
C PHE A 203 -8.37 -9.04 13.21
N GLY A 204 -8.59 -8.48 14.40
CA GLY A 204 -9.39 -9.13 15.45
C GLY A 204 -10.86 -9.30 15.06
N ILE A 205 -11.47 -8.27 14.47
CA ILE A 205 -12.87 -8.33 14.02
C ILE A 205 -13.04 -9.37 12.91
N HIS A 206 -12.13 -9.42 11.93
CA HIS A 206 -12.20 -10.40 10.84
C HIS A 206 -12.04 -11.83 11.36
N LEU A 207 -11.12 -12.08 12.30
CA LEU A 207 -10.99 -13.40 12.93
C LEU A 207 -12.31 -13.82 13.60
N LEU A 208 -12.91 -12.92 14.40
CA LEU A 208 -14.16 -13.18 15.09
C LEU A 208 -15.32 -13.41 14.11
N LEU A 209 -15.46 -12.57 13.08
CA LEU A 209 -16.53 -12.67 12.08
C LEU A 209 -16.39 -13.95 11.25
N SER A 210 -15.18 -14.28 10.80
CA SER A 210 -14.91 -15.50 10.05
C SER A 210 -15.23 -16.74 10.88
N TRP A 211 -14.82 -16.76 12.15
CA TRP A 211 -15.17 -17.85 13.08
C TRP A 211 -16.69 -17.93 13.29
N LEU A 212 -17.36 -16.82 13.57
CA LEU A 212 -18.80 -16.81 13.83
C LEU A 212 -19.60 -17.27 12.60
N ALA A 213 -19.26 -16.75 11.42
CA ALA A 213 -19.94 -17.09 10.18
C ALA A 213 -19.77 -18.56 9.78
N THR A 214 -18.60 -19.14 10.01
CA THR A 214 -18.30 -20.53 9.59
C THR A 214 -18.56 -21.56 10.67
N ALA A 215 -18.02 -21.37 11.87
CA ALA A 215 -18.07 -22.36 12.94
C ALA A 215 -19.38 -22.31 13.74
N ARG A 216 -20.01 -21.13 13.86
CA ARG A 216 -21.25 -20.98 14.63
C ARG A 216 -22.51 -20.96 13.77
N PHE A 217 -22.49 -20.22 12.67
CA PHE A 217 -23.64 -20.07 11.78
C PHE A 217 -23.61 -21.01 10.57
N HIS A 218 -22.50 -21.72 10.34
CA HIS A 218 -22.36 -22.71 9.26
C HIS A 218 -22.71 -22.16 7.87
N LEU A 219 -22.38 -20.88 7.60
CA LEU A 219 -22.66 -20.20 6.33
C LEU A 219 -21.69 -20.59 5.20
N GLY A 220 -20.76 -21.51 5.46
CA GLY A 220 -19.79 -22.02 4.48
C GLY A 220 -19.02 -20.91 3.77
N LEU A 221 -18.88 -21.04 2.45
CA LEU A 221 -18.09 -20.13 1.62
C LEU A 221 -18.62 -18.69 1.65
N ALA A 222 -19.94 -18.52 1.61
CA ALA A 222 -20.57 -17.20 1.70
C ALA A 222 -20.26 -16.52 3.04
N GLY A 223 -20.15 -17.29 4.13
CA GLY A 223 -19.73 -16.79 5.44
C GLY A 223 -18.31 -16.20 5.41
N VAL A 224 -17.34 -16.91 4.83
CA VAL A 224 -15.95 -16.43 4.75
C VAL A 224 -15.83 -15.25 3.80
N MET A 225 -16.46 -15.32 2.62
CA MET A 225 -16.39 -14.22 1.66
C MET A 225 -17.10 -12.97 2.20
N GLY A 226 -18.22 -13.13 2.90
CA GLY A 226 -18.93 -12.03 3.57
C GLY A 226 -18.11 -11.38 4.69
N SER A 227 -17.48 -12.17 5.56
CA SER A 227 -16.60 -11.64 6.62
C SER A 227 -15.38 -10.93 6.03
N ASN A 228 -14.86 -11.39 4.90
CA ASN A 228 -13.76 -10.75 4.18
C ASN A 228 -14.19 -9.39 3.59
N ILE A 229 -15.36 -9.31 2.95
CA ILE A 229 -15.90 -8.03 2.48
C ILE A 229 -16.03 -7.04 3.63
N ILE A 230 -16.63 -7.44 4.75
CA ILE A 230 -16.77 -6.57 5.92
C ILE A 230 -15.39 -6.09 6.38
N ALA A 231 -14.42 -7.01 6.46
CA ALA A 231 -13.07 -6.68 6.90
C ALA A 231 -12.34 -5.69 5.98
N VAL A 232 -12.51 -5.77 4.66
CA VAL A 232 -11.83 -4.80 3.76
C VAL A 232 -12.49 -3.42 3.80
N TRP A 233 -13.79 -3.33 4.11
CA TRP A 233 -14.52 -2.07 4.19
C TRP A 233 -14.39 -1.35 5.55
N ILE A 234 -14.17 -2.06 6.66
CA ILE A 234 -13.98 -1.45 7.99
C ILE A 234 -12.86 -0.38 7.99
N PRO A 235 -11.63 -0.68 7.53
CA PRO A 235 -10.57 0.32 7.46
C PRO A 235 -10.90 1.48 6.52
N VAL A 236 -11.58 1.20 5.39
CA VAL A 236 -12.01 2.24 4.44
C VAL A 236 -12.92 3.25 5.11
N PHE A 237 -13.98 2.79 5.79
CA PHE A 237 -14.89 3.69 6.48
C PHE A 237 -14.21 4.39 7.67
N GLY A 238 -13.39 3.68 8.44
CA GLY A 238 -12.63 4.28 9.53
C GLY A 238 -11.69 5.41 9.07
N GLN A 239 -10.98 5.20 7.96
CA GLN A 239 -10.10 6.20 7.36
C GLN A 239 -10.88 7.37 6.75
N LEU A 240 -12.01 7.11 6.06
CA LEU A 240 -12.89 8.17 5.57
C LEU A 240 -13.42 9.04 6.70
N VAL A 241 -13.90 8.43 7.79
CA VAL A 241 -14.35 9.14 8.98
C VAL A 241 -13.21 10.00 9.54
N PHE A 242 -12.02 9.43 9.69
CA PHE A 242 -10.87 10.17 10.17
C PHE A 242 -10.54 11.37 9.27
N VAL A 243 -10.54 11.20 7.94
CA VAL A 243 -10.22 12.28 6.98
C VAL A 243 -11.30 13.37 6.99
N PHE A 244 -12.58 13.00 6.98
CA PHE A 244 -13.70 13.94 6.87
C PHE A 244 -14.02 14.68 8.16
N PHE A 245 -13.81 14.04 9.32
CA PHE A 245 -14.19 14.59 10.62
C PHE A 245 -12.99 15.08 11.45
N GLY A 246 -12.05 15.77 10.79
CA GLY A 246 -11.04 16.58 11.47
C GLY A 246 -9.67 15.93 11.68
N GLY A 247 -9.43 14.71 11.17
CA GLY A 247 -8.11 14.08 11.21
C GLY A 247 -7.11 14.69 10.23
N CYS A 248 -7.57 15.40 9.19
CA CYS A 248 -6.75 15.99 8.13
C CYS A 248 -7.15 17.44 7.77
N PRO A 249 -7.21 18.38 8.72
CA PRO A 249 -7.84 19.69 8.49
C PRO A 249 -7.09 20.59 7.48
N GLN A 250 -5.78 20.41 7.34
CA GLN A 250 -4.97 21.22 6.40
C GLN A 250 -4.95 20.65 4.97
N THR A 251 -5.19 19.35 4.84
CA THR A 251 -5.00 18.58 3.60
C THR A 251 -6.33 18.15 2.97
N TRP A 252 -7.39 18.06 3.78
CA TRP A 252 -8.75 17.82 3.35
C TRP A 252 -9.63 19.03 3.66
N THR A 253 -9.99 19.79 2.63
CA THR A 253 -10.87 20.96 2.72
C THR A 253 -12.26 20.72 2.11
N GLY A 254 -12.58 19.46 1.83
CA GLY A 254 -13.83 19.04 1.19
C GLY A 254 -13.68 18.73 -0.30
N PHE A 255 -14.81 18.41 -0.93
CA PHE A 255 -14.84 18.08 -2.36
C PHE A 255 -14.59 19.32 -3.23
N SER A 256 -13.83 19.14 -4.32
CA SER A 256 -13.43 20.23 -5.22
C SER A 256 -13.57 19.81 -6.68
N SER A 257 -14.11 20.70 -7.51
CA SER A 257 -14.19 20.50 -8.96
C SER A 257 -12.81 20.42 -9.62
N ALA A 258 -11.75 20.92 -8.96
CA ALA A 258 -10.38 20.79 -9.42
C ALA A 258 -9.90 19.32 -9.52
N ALA A 259 -10.60 18.39 -8.87
CA ALA A 259 -10.36 16.95 -9.00
C ALA A 259 -10.58 16.46 -10.45
N PHE A 260 -11.43 17.13 -11.23
CA PHE A 260 -11.73 16.79 -12.62
C PHE A 260 -10.76 17.40 -13.64
N ALA A 261 -9.89 18.33 -13.21
CA ALA A 261 -8.86 18.88 -14.08
C ALA A 261 -7.74 17.85 -14.32
N ASP A 262 -7.19 17.86 -15.54
CA ASP A 262 -6.00 17.09 -15.94
C ASP A 262 -6.08 15.57 -15.70
N LEU A 263 -7.29 14.99 -15.70
CA LEU A 263 -7.51 13.55 -15.49
C LEU A 263 -6.70 12.68 -16.45
N GLY A 264 -6.56 13.08 -17.72
CA GLY A 264 -5.80 12.32 -18.72
C GLY A 264 -4.30 12.24 -18.41
N ALA A 265 -3.70 13.35 -17.95
CA ALA A 265 -2.30 13.37 -17.55
C ALA A 265 -2.07 12.55 -16.28
N ALA A 266 -2.94 12.71 -15.28
CA ALA A 266 -2.89 11.92 -14.06
C ALA A 266 -3.07 10.41 -14.32
N PHE A 267 -3.99 10.05 -15.22
CA PHE A 267 -4.20 8.67 -15.64
C PHE A 267 -2.96 8.08 -16.31
N LYS A 268 -2.33 8.81 -17.23
CA LYS A 268 -1.10 8.37 -17.90
C LYS A 268 0.03 8.10 -16.90
N LEU A 269 0.19 8.99 -15.91
CA LEU A 269 1.18 8.82 -14.85
C LEU A 269 0.88 7.57 -14.00
N SER A 270 -0.35 7.45 -13.49
CA SER A 270 -0.78 6.30 -12.70
C SER A 270 -0.68 4.98 -13.47
N MET A 271 -1.02 4.97 -14.77
CA MET A 271 -0.93 3.77 -15.60
C MET A 271 0.51 3.27 -15.71
N SER A 272 1.48 4.17 -15.86
CA SER A 272 2.91 3.79 -15.90
C SER A 272 3.32 3.06 -14.62
N SER A 273 2.92 3.57 -13.45
CA SER A 273 3.18 2.92 -12.17
C SER A 273 2.40 1.60 -12.00
N GLY A 274 1.16 1.54 -12.50
CA GLY A 274 0.35 0.34 -12.52
C GLY A 274 0.99 -0.80 -13.33
N VAL A 275 1.43 -0.51 -14.55
CA VAL A 275 2.10 -1.50 -15.42
C VAL A 275 3.39 -2.01 -14.80
N MET A 276 4.19 -1.12 -14.20
CA MET A 276 5.44 -1.51 -13.52
C MET A 276 5.18 -2.55 -12.42
N LEU A 277 4.21 -2.29 -11.53
CA LEU A 277 3.88 -3.19 -10.42
C LEU A 277 3.16 -4.48 -10.84
N CYS A 278 2.54 -4.51 -12.02
CA CYS A 278 1.97 -5.75 -12.55
C CYS A 278 2.98 -6.69 -13.19
N ILE A 279 4.15 -6.18 -13.57
CA ILE A 279 5.25 -6.98 -14.14
C ILE A 279 6.13 -7.60 -13.04
N GLU A 280 6.10 -7.05 -11.83
CA GLU A 280 6.79 -7.56 -10.63
C GLU A 280 6.09 -8.77 -9.99
#